data_AF-A0A226D0Q9-F1
#
_entry.id   AF-A0A226D0Q9-F1
#
_cell.length_a   1.000
_cell.length_b   1.000
_cell.length_c   1.000
_cell.angle_alpha   90.00
_cell.angle_beta   90.00
_cell.angle_gamma   90.00
#
_symmetry.space_group_name_H-M   'P 1'
#
loop_
_entity.id
_entity.type
_entity.pdbx_description
1 polymer ?
#
loop_
_entity_poly.entity_id
_entity_poly.type
_entity_poly.pdbx_seq_one_letter_code
_entity_poly.pdbx_strand_id
1 'polypeptide(L)'
;MHEKTKTPYAYNAVERKFLGFEDPVSLAAKVSYAKGYNLGGMMIWALDQDDDADTMLSVLSNGNLCGHFDPFEVTHRCLPTDEKRWWTPEDGNGYEGMCGKSAPLINEYYPVCDPEDPGYSCCGAYGYCGSGPDFCDCPTCKNYGNDPSLMLEEPVKPTRLSIAWYTMSDGEGKWGRCGRPAPPLNGNIPICNPDDANTHCCSSSGYCGTGQEFCECDGCGNFLDNPDYVYPPKKWWDWEDGPDKSGRCGPSAPLLDDGGIAECNADSADAHCCSPSGWYGTGADFCECDGCTDFSTK
;
A
#
# COMPACT_ATOMS: atom_id res chain seq x y z
N MET A 1 -15.33 -14.26 -46.94
CA MET A 1 -15.27 -13.07 -46.09
C MET A 1 -16.34 -12.08 -46.54
N HIS A 2 -17.07 -11.49 -45.61
CA HIS A 2 -18.11 -10.50 -45.91
C HIS A 2 -17.46 -9.15 -46.30
N GLU A 3 -17.93 -8.52 -47.37
CA GLU A 3 -17.23 -7.40 -48.02
C GLU A 3 -17.10 -6.16 -47.12
N LYS A 4 -18.17 -5.83 -46.37
CA LYS A 4 -18.22 -4.63 -45.53
C LYS A 4 -17.53 -4.82 -44.19
N THR A 5 -17.87 -5.89 -43.48
CA THR A 5 -17.39 -6.12 -42.10
C THR A 5 -16.02 -6.78 -42.06
N LYS A 6 -15.53 -7.27 -43.22
CA LYS A 6 -14.27 -8.02 -43.33
C LYS A 6 -14.22 -9.28 -42.48
N THR A 7 -15.37 -9.78 -42.03
CA THR A 7 -15.52 -10.98 -41.18
C THR A 7 -15.64 -12.25 -42.04
N PRO A 8 -14.92 -13.35 -41.75
CA PRO A 8 -15.19 -14.63 -42.37
C PRO A 8 -16.55 -15.20 -41.94
N TYR A 9 -17.06 -16.12 -42.73
CA TYR A 9 -18.29 -16.82 -42.39
C TYR A 9 -18.31 -18.21 -43.02
N ALA A 10 -19.00 -19.13 -42.35
CA ALA A 10 -19.39 -20.42 -42.89
C ALA A 10 -20.91 -20.47 -43.01
N TYR A 11 -21.41 -20.99 -44.13
CA TYR A 11 -22.85 -21.14 -44.35
C TYR A 11 -23.18 -22.56 -44.81
N ASN A 12 -24.03 -23.24 -44.05
CA ASN A 12 -24.60 -24.52 -44.43
C ASN A 12 -25.98 -24.27 -45.06
N ALA A 13 -26.08 -24.41 -46.38
CA ALA A 13 -27.32 -24.16 -47.11
C ALA A 13 -28.44 -25.18 -46.83
N VAL A 14 -28.07 -26.42 -46.47
CA VAL A 14 -29.03 -27.49 -46.19
C VAL A 14 -29.69 -27.26 -44.83
N GLU A 15 -28.89 -26.99 -43.81
CA GLU A 15 -29.37 -26.71 -42.46
C GLU A 15 -29.79 -25.25 -42.24
N ARG A 16 -29.53 -24.39 -43.22
CA ARG A 16 -29.74 -22.93 -43.16
C ARG A 16 -29.06 -22.29 -41.96
N LYS A 17 -27.87 -22.77 -41.60
CA LYS A 17 -27.07 -22.25 -40.49
C LYS A 17 -25.97 -21.33 -41.02
N PHE A 18 -25.81 -20.20 -40.35
CA PHE A 18 -24.75 -19.22 -40.59
C PHE A 18 -23.89 -19.11 -39.32
N LEU A 19 -22.58 -19.16 -39.50
CA LEU A 19 -21.60 -18.93 -38.45
C LEU A 19 -20.67 -17.80 -38.90
N GLY A 20 -20.72 -16.67 -38.21
CA GLY A 20 -19.69 -15.64 -38.28
C GLY A 20 -18.65 -15.91 -37.20
N PHE A 21 -17.39 -15.69 -37.51
CA PHE A 21 -16.27 -15.87 -36.59
C PHE A 21 -15.19 -14.86 -36.92
N GLU A 22 -14.19 -14.73 -36.04
CA GLU A 22 -12.99 -13.94 -36.31
C GLU A 22 -11.84 -14.85 -36.73
N ASP A 23 -10.96 -14.32 -37.56
CA ASP A 23 -9.69 -14.93 -37.91
C ASP A 23 -8.59 -13.85 -37.86
N PRO A 24 -7.30 -14.22 -38.02
CA PRO A 24 -6.23 -13.23 -37.94
C PRO A 24 -6.37 -12.10 -38.98
N VAL A 25 -6.98 -12.38 -40.13
CA VAL A 25 -7.14 -11.43 -41.23
C VAL A 25 -8.25 -10.44 -40.92
N SER A 26 -9.39 -10.89 -40.38
CA SER A 26 -10.50 -10.01 -40.01
C SER A 26 -10.12 -9.09 -38.85
N LEU A 27 -9.41 -9.61 -37.84
CA LEU A 27 -8.94 -8.79 -36.72
C LEU A 27 -7.90 -7.76 -37.19
N ALA A 28 -6.93 -8.14 -38.01
CA ALA A 28 -5.95 -7.19 -38.56
C ALA A 28 -6.62 -6.06 -39.38
N ALA A 29 -7.68 -6.38 -40.13
CA ALA A 29 -8.47 -5.38 -40.86
C ALA A 29 -9.19 -4.42 -39.91
N LYS A 30 -9.74 -4.92 -38.80
CA LYS A 30 -10.40 -4.10 -37.77
C LYS A 30 -9.43 -3.25 -36.96
N VAL A 31 -8.24 -3.77 -36.63
CA VAL A 31 -7.15 -2.98 -36.02
C VAL A 31 -6.78 -1.83 -36.95
N SER A 32 -6.59 -2.12 -38.24
CA SER A 32 -6.28 -1.09 -39.24
C SER A 32 -7.40 -0.05 -39.37
N TYR A 33 -8.65 -0.50 -39.30
CA TYR A 33 -9.81 0.39 -39.27
C TYR A 33 -9.81 1.27 -38.01
N ALA A 34 -9.62 0.69 -36.82
CA ALA A 34 -9.55 1.45 -35.57
C ALA A 34 -8.46 2.52 -35.61
N LYS A 35 -7.27 2.18 -36.12
CA LYS A 35 -6.18 3.16 -36.35
C LYS A 35 -6.57 4.26 -37.33
N GLY A 36 -7.05 3.88 -38.52
CA GLY A 36 -7.36 4.83 -39.59
C GLY A 36 -8.51 5.78 -39.27
N TYR A 37 -9.40 5.38 -38.35
CA TYR A 37 -10.51 6.20 -37.88
C TYR A 37 -10.30 6.77 -36.47
N ASN A 38 -9.10 6.62 -35.89
CA ASN A 38 -8.75 7.17 -34.60
C ASN A 38 -9.73 6.75 -33.48
N LEU A 39 -10.03 5.45 -33.43
CA LEU A 39 -10.87 4.86 -32.40
C LEU A 39 -10.02 4.46 -31.18
N GLY A 40 -10.55 4.70 -29.98
CA GLY A 40 -9.81 4.52 -28.72
C GLY A 40 -9.43 3.10 -28.34
N GLY A 41 -9.90 2.07 -29.05
CA GLY A 41 -9.63 0.68 -28.67
C GLY A 41 -10.44 -0.34 -29.47
N MET A 42 -10.28 -1.61 -29.08
CA MET A 42 -11.10 -2.72 -29.54
C MET A 42 -11.72 -3.42 -28.34
N MET A 43 -13.02 -3.72 -28.43
CA MET A 43 -13.74 -4.49 -27.41
C MET A 43 -13.77 -5.97 -27.81
N ILE A 44 -13.45 -6.84 -26.86
CA ILE A 44 -13.51 -8.30 -27.00
C ILE A 44 -14.59 -8.78 -26.03
N TRP A 45 -15.51 -9.61 -26.53
CA TRP A 45 -16.59 -10.15 -25.69
C TRP A 45 -16.20 -11.45 -24.97
N ALA A 46 -15.52 -12.35 -25.68
CA ALA A 46 -15.19 -13.69 -25.17
C ALA A 46 -13.74 -14.03 -25.55
N LEU A 47 -12.81 -13.65 -24.67
CA LEU A 47 -11.39 -13.98 -24.84
C LEU A 47 -11.14 -15.49 -24.69
N ASP A 48 -11.97 -16.16 -23.89
CA ASP A 48 -11.98 -17.60 -23.65
C ASP A 48 -12.34 -18.46 -24.88
N GLN A 49 -12.78 -17.84 -25.98
CA GLN A 49 -13.08 -18.51 -27.24
C GLN A 49 -11.94 -18.46 -28.26
N ASP A 50 -10.77 -17.94 -27.87
CA ASP A 50 -9.55 -18.08 -28.68
C ASP A 50 -9.03 -19.52 -28.63
N ASP A 51 -8.08 -19.85 -29.50
CA ASP A 51 -7.38 -21.13 -29.42
C ASP A 51 -6.36 -21.15 -28.27
N ASP A 52 -5.87 -22.35 -27.90
CA ASP A 52 -4.88 -22.53 -26.82
C ASP A 52 -3.53 -21.81 -27.08
N ALA A 53 -3.37 -21.21 -28.27
CA ALA A 53 -2.19 -20.46 -28.67
C ALA A 53 -2.42 -18.92 -28.65
N ASP A 54 -3.58 -18.47 -28.18
CA ASP A 54 -3.97 -17.06 -28.13
C ASP A 54 -3.81 -16.35 -29.49
N THR A 55 -4.12 -17.07 -30.59
CA THR A 55 -3.83 -16.59 -31.95
C THR A 55 -4.57 -15.28 -32.24
N MET A 56 -5.83 -15.14 -31.84
CA MET A 56 -6.60 -13.91 -32.05
C MET A 56 -6.10 -12.78 -31.15
N LEU A 57 -5.87 -13.06 -29.87
CA LEU A 57 -5.34 -12.10 -28.92
C LEU A 57 -3.98 -11.55 -29.38
N SER A 58 -3.12 -12.41 -29.94
CA SER A 58 -1.81 -12.00 -30.46
C SER A 58 -1.89 -10.97 -31.59
N VAL A 59 -2.93 -11.04 -32.43
CA VAL A 59 -3.16 -10.06 -33.51
C VAL A 59 -3.55 -8.69 -32.92
N LEU A 60 -4.35 -8.70 -31.86
CA LEU A 60 -4.81 -7.49 -31.19
C LEU A 60 -3.67 -6.84 -30.39
N SER A 61 -2.92 -7.62 -29.61
CA SER A 61 -1.80 -7.13 -28.80
C SER A 61 -0.65 -6.59 -29.66
N ASN A 62 -0.28 -7.29 -30.73
CA ASN A 62 0.71 -6.80 -31.71
C ASN A 62 0.18 -5.69 -32.63
N GLY A 63 -1.14 -5.48 -32.61
CA GLY A 63 -1.81 -4.46 -33.40
C GLY A 63 -1.31 -3.05 -33.11
N ASN A 64 -0.73 -2.77 -31.93
CA ASN A 64 -0.20 -1.48 -31.50
C ASN A 64 -1.09 -0.29 -31.93
N LEU A 65 -2.30 -0.21 -31.35
CA LEU A 65 -3.21 0.93 -31.54
C LEU A 65 -2.60 2.27 -31.12
N CYS A 66 -1.58 2.22 -30.26
CA CYS A 66 -0.87 3.38 -29.72
C CYS A 66 0.36 3.83 -30.53
N GLY A 67 0.72 3.12 -31.60
CA GLY A 67 1.94 3.37 -32.39
C GLY A 67 1.88 4.58 -33.32
N HIS A 68 0.74 5.27 -33.39
CA HIS A 68 0.55 6.51 -34.13
C HIS A 68 -0.16 7.54 -33.23
N PHE A 69 0.61 8.13 -32.32
CA PHE A 69 0.13 9.25 -31.54
C PHE A 69 0.39 10.55 -32.30
N ASP A 70 -0.65 11.11 -32.92
CA ASP A 70 -0.66 12.52 -33.30
C ASP A 70 -1.44 13.31 -32.23
N PRO A 71 -0.76 14.07 -31.35
CA PRO A 71 -1.42 14.85 -30.30
C PRO A 71 -2.39 15.93 -30.83
N PHE A 72 -2.37 16.21 -32.13
CA PHE A 72 -3.22 17.20 -32.79
C PHE A 72 -4.41 16.57 -33.56
N GLU A 73 -4.43 15.26 -33.78
CA GLU A 73 -5.55 14.53 -34.40
C GLU A 73 -6.23 13.52 -33.46
N VAL A 74 -5.52 13.03 -32.44
CA VAL A 74 -5.97 11.96 -31.54
C VAL A 74 -6.77 12.50 -30.36
N THR A 75 -8.02 12.06 -30.20
CA THR A 75 -8.88 12.41 -29.04
C THR A 75 -8.68 11.49 -27.82
N HIS A 76 -7.90 10.41 -27.97
CA HIS A 76 -7.73 9.36 -26.95
C HIS A 76 -6.23 9.21 -26.61
N ARG A 77 -5.84 9.44 -25.36
CA ARG A 77 -4.44 9.30 -24.95
C ARG A 77 -4.18 7.85 -24.55
N CYS A 78 -3.30 7.17 -25.27
CA CYS A 78 -2.76 5.91 -24.80
C CYS A 78 -1.96 6.11 -23.52
N LEU A 79 -2.12 5.19 -22.55
CA LEU A 79 -1.25 5.12 -21.38
C LEU A 79 0.14 4.69 -21.86
N PRO A 80 1.18 5.53 -21.74
CA PRO A 80 2.48 5.26 -22.35
C PRO A 80 3.39 4.41 -21.46
N THR A 81 2.81 3.55 -20.61
CA THR A 81 3.56 2.82 -19.59
C THR A 81 3.42 1.32 -19.83
N ASP A 82 4.54 0.68 -20.19
CA ASP A 82 4.68 -0.78 -20.23
C ASP A 82 4.96 -1.36 -18.82
N GLU A 83 5.02 -0.51 -17.80
CA GLU A 83 5.29 -0.86 -16.42
C GLU A 83 4.00 -1.19 -15.68
N LYS A 84 3.99 -2.29 -14.95
CA LYS A 84 2.88 -2.64 -14.07
C LYS A 84 2.85 -1.70 -12.86
N ARG A 85 1.74 -0.99 -12.66
CA ARG A 85 1.59 -0.01 -11.56
C ARG A 85 0.41 -0.25 -10.62
N TRP A 86 -0.47 -1.20 -10.91
CA TRP A 86 -1.62 -1.55 -10.06
C TRP A 86 -1.76 -3.06 -9.91
N TRP A 87 -2.45 -3.47 -8.84
CA TRP A 87 -2.76 -4.87 -8.57
C TRP A 87 -3.99 -5.30 -9.36
N THR A 88 -3.93 -6.50 -9.93
CA THR A 88 -5.07 -7.15 -10.61
C THR A 88 -5.46 -8.43 -9.86
N PRO A 89 -6.67 -8.99 -10.08
CA PRO A 89 -7.05 -10.28 -9.51
C PRO A 89 -6.13 -11.45 -9.87
N GLU A 90 -5.35 -11.31 -10.93
CA GLU A 90 -4.39 -12.33 -11.38
C GLU A 90 -3.14 -12.40 -10.49
N ASP A 91 -2.91 -11.36 -9.68
CA ASP A 91 -1.75 -11.27 -8.78
C ASP A 91 -1.91 -12.02 -7.47
N GLY A 92 -3.11 -12.57 -7.24
CA GLY A 92 -3.47 -13.32 -6.06
C GLY A 92 -4.40 -12.57 -5.14
N ASN A 93 -5.11 -13.36 -4.31
CA ASN A 93 -6.13 -12.83 -3.42
C ASN A 93 -5.52 -11.94 -2.33
N GLY A 94 -6.14 -10.79 -2.09
CA GLY A 94 -5.81 -9.90 -0.99
C GLY A 94 -4.89 -8.73 -1.36
N TYR A 95 -4.67 -8.50 -2.66
CA TYR A 95 -4.02 -7.30 -3.19
C TYR A 95 -4.98 -6.41 -3.97
N GLU A 96 -6.10 -6.98 -4.43
CA GLU A 96 -7.00 -6.32 -5.35
C GLU A 96 -7.59 -5.04 -4.74
N GLY A 97 -7.56 -3.98 -5.54
CA GLY A 97 -8.07 -2.68 -5.13
C GLY A 97 -7.25 -2.00 -4.04
N MET A 98 -6.03 -2.44 -3.73
CA MET A 98 -5.11 -1.71 -2.84
C MET A 98 -4.26 -0.72 -3.64
N CYS A 99 -4.08 0.48 -3.11
CA CYS A 99 -3.28 1.54 -3.71
C CYS A 99 -2.53 2.37 -2.67
N GLY A 100 -1.62 3.21 -3.13
CA GLY A 100 -0.94 4.20 -2.31
C GLY A 100 -0.07 3.58 -1.22
N LYS A 101 0.02 4.28 -0.09
CA LYS A 101 1.03 4.03 0.96
C LYS A 101 0.70 2.86 1.88
N SER A 102 -0.58 2.47 1.97
CA SER A 102 -1.03 1.32 2.76
C SER A 102 -0.89 -0.01 2.02
N ALA A 103 -0.70 0.04 0.70
CA ALA A 103 -0.68 -1.13 -0.15
C ALA A 103 0.71 -1.79 -0.21
N PRO A 104 0.77 -3.10 -0.46
CA PRO A 104 2.01 -3.79 -0.82
C PRO A 104 2.63 -3.18 -2.08
N LEU A 105 3.95 -3.12 -2.10
CA LEU A 105 4.70 -2.53 -3.21
C LEU A 105 4.64 -3.41 -4.46
N ILE A 106 4.55 -2.78 -5.63
CA ILE A 106 4.78 -3.41 -6.93
C ILE A 106 6.17 -3.03 -7.40
N ASN A 107 7.06 -4.00 -7.60
CA ASN A 107 8.43 -3.78 -8.05
C ASN A 107 9.19 -2.70 -7.25
N GLU A 108 9.00 -2.66 -5.92
CA GLU A 108 9.55 -1.65 -4.99
C GLU A 108 8.87 -0.26 -5.00
N TYR A 109 7.78 -0.07 -5.76
CA TYR A 109 7.05 1.19 -5.85
C TYR A 109 5.65 1.09 -5.24
N TYR A 110 5.12 2.23 -4.79
CA TYR A 110 3.73 2.30 -4.33
C TYR A 110 2.77 2.12 -5.51
N PRO A 111 1.78 1.22 -5.40
CA PRO A 111 0.82 1.00 -6.46
C PRO A 111 -0.17 2.15 -6.59
N VAL A 112 -0.74 2.31 -7.78
CA VAL A 112 -1.81 3.24 -8.10
C VAL A 112 -3.10 2.47 -8.41
N CYS A 113 -4.19 3.17 -8.72
CA CYS A 113 -5.41 2.55 -9.22
C CYS A 113 -5.42 2.54 -10.74
N ASP A 114 -6.11 1.55 -11.32
CA ASP A 114 -6.31 1.45 -12.75
C ASP A 114 -7.12 2.67 -13.27
N PRO A 115 -6.56 3.54 -14.12
CA PRO A 115 -7.26 4.69 -14.67
C PRO A 115 -8.45 4.30 -15.58
N GLU A 116 -8.44 3.08 -16.15
CA GLU A 116 -9.47 2.60 -17.07
C GLU A 116 -10.59 1.84 -16.35
N ASP A 117 -10.44 1.55 -15.05
CA ASP A 117 -11.48 0.90 -14.26
C ASP A 117 -12.65 1.87 -13.99
N PRO A 118 -13.87 1.58 -14.49
CA PRO A 118 -15.00 2.50 -14.37
C PRO A 118 -15.57 2.64 -12.96
N GLY A 119 -15.22 1.75 -12.02
CA GLY A 119 -15.72 1.72 -10.65
C GLY A 119 -14.66 2.00 -9.59
N TYR A 120 -13.38 1.82 -9.91
CA TYR A 120 -12.29 1.79 -8.92
C TYR A 120 -11.08 2.65 -9.32
N SER A 121 -11.25 3.67 -10.18
CA SER A 121 -10.13 4.50 -10.66
C SER A 121 -9.58 5.53 -9.66
N CYS A 122 -10.17 5.71 -8.48
CA CYS A 122 -9.70 6.67 -7.48
C CYS A 122 -8.97 5.97 -6.33
N CYS A 123 -7.76 6.40 -6.03
CA CYS A 123 -7.06 5.98 -4.82
C CYS A 123 -7.47 6.86 -3.63
N GLY A 124 -8.19 6.27 -2.69
CA GLY A 124 -8.69 6.93 -1.48
C GLY A 124 -7.61 7.11 -0.40
N ALA A 125 -7.93 7.92 0.62
CA ALA A 125 -7.03 8.27 1.72
C ALA A 125 -6.43 7.08 2.49
N TYR A 126 -7.16 5.97 2.55
CA TYR A 126 -6.77 4.77 3.29
C TYR A 126 -6.05 3.73 2.43
N GLY A 127 -5.80 4.03 1.16
CA GLY A 127 -5.08 3.15 0.24
C GLY A 127 -5.95 2.10 -0.43
N TYR A 128 -7.22 2.40 -0.68
CA TYR A 128 -8.09 1.57 -1.50
C TYR A 128 -8.54 2.29 -2.76
N CYS A 129 -8.61 1.54 -3.85
CA CYS A 129 -9.22 1.91 -5.10
C CYS A 129 -10.73 1.88 -4.97
N GLY A 130 -11.40 2.89 -5.51
CA GLY A 130 -12.85 3.04 -5.43
C GLY A 130 -13.36 4.21 -6.26
N SER A 131 -14.60 4.59 -5.99
CA SER A 131 -15.29 5.70 -6.64
C SER A 131 -16.16 6.47 -5.66
N GLY A 132 -16.55 7.67 -6.04
CA GLY A 132 -17.36 8.57 -5.21
C GLY A 132 -16.52 9.41 -4.23
N PRO A 133 -17.17 10.25 -3.42
CA PRO A 133 -16.49 11.31 -2.67
C PRO A 133 -15.43 10.81 -1.69
N ASP A 134 -15.65 9.67 -1.03
CA ASP A 134 -14.71 9.13 -0.05
C ASP A 134 -13.39 8.65 -0.66
N PHE A 135 -13.38 8.38 -1.97
CA PHE A 135 -12.21 7.90 -2.72
C PHE A 135 -11.62 8.95 -3.65
N CYS A 136 -12.45 9.84 -4.19
CA CYS A 136 -12.06 10.80 -5.20
C CYS A 136 -11.95 12.24 -4.67
N ASP A 137 -12.69 12.59 -3.61
CA ASP A 137 -12.88 13.97 -3.15
C ASP A 137 -12.28 14.21 -1.76
N CYS A 138 -11.03 13.80 -1.57
CA CYS A 138 -10.28 14.07 -0.35
C CYS A 138 -8.91 14.73 -0.63
N PRO A 139 -8.31 15.44 0.36
CA PRO A 139 -7.06 16.16 0.14
C PRO A 139 -5.89 15.30 -0.33
N THR A 140 -5.86 14.02 0.06
CA THR A 140 -4.81 13.05 -0.30
C THR A 140 -5.22 12.10 -1.44
N CYS A 141 -6.45 12.21 -1.94
CA CYS A 141 -7.01 11.29 -2.92
C CYS A 141 -6.43 11.57 -4.32
N LYS A 142 -6.27 10.52 -5.12
CA LYS A 142 -5.82 10.61 -6.52
C LYS A 142 -6.83 9.97 -7.44
N ASN A 143 -7.43 10.78 -8.32
CA ASN A 143 -8.44 10.31 -9.27
C ASN A 143 -7.80 10.06 -10.65
N TYR A 144 -7.35 8.82 -10.88
CA TYR A 144 -6.67 8.44 -12.12
C TYR A 144 -7.62 8.36 -13.32
N GLY A 145 -8.92 8.11 -13.09
CA GLY A 145 -9.92 8.06 -14.16
C GLY A 145 -10.29 9.44 -14.70
N ASN A 146 -10.37 10.46 -13.83
CA ASN A 146 -10.62 11.85 -14.26
C ASN A 146 -9.35 12.55 -14.74
N ASP A 147 -8.18 12.18 -14.20
CA ASP A 147 -6.89 12.69 -14.66
C ASP A 147 -5.89 11.53 -14.94
N PRO A 148 -5.98 10.90 -16.13
CA PRO A 148 -5.04 9.86 -16.53
C PRO A 148 -3.60 10.34 -16.68
N SER A 149 -3.34 11.66 -16.70
CA SER A 149 -1.98 12.19 -16.78
C SER A 149 -1.17 11.94 -15.51
N LEU A 150 -1.82 11.63 -14.38
CA LEU A 150 -1.18 11.15 -13.17
C LEU A 150 -0.35 9.88 -13.40
N MET A 151 -0.69 9.08 -14.42
CA MET A 151 0.08 7.89 -14.80
C MET A 151 1.43 8.22 -15.44
N LEU A 152 1.66 9.48 -15.83
CA LEU A 152 2.92 9.96 -16.38
C LEU A 152 3.89 10.42 -15.29
N GLU A 153 3.42 10.55 -14.05
CA GLU A 153 4.29 10.88 -12.93
C GLU A 153 5.29 9.73 -12.68
N GLU A 154 6.48 10.09 -12.19
CA GLU A 154 7.51 9.13 -11.82
C GLU A 154 7.00 8.23 -10.67
N PRO A 155 7.15 6.90 -10.77
CA PRO A 155 6.80 5.98 -9.69
C PRO A 155 7.48 6.35 -8.38
N VAL A 156 6.70 6.31 -7.30
CA VAL A 156 7.19 6.71 -5.97
C VAL A 156 7.69 5.49 -5.22
N LYS A 157 8.96 5.49 -4.83
CA LYS A 157 9.53 4.52 -3.89
C LYS A 157 9.28 4.95 -2.44
N PRO A 158 9.32 4.02 -1.48
CA PRO A 158 9.41 4.38 -0.07
C PRO A 158 10.68 5.18 0.24
N THR A 159 10.58 6.12 1.17
CA THR A 159 11.73 6.90 1.67
C THR A 159 12.76 5.98 2.33
N ARG A 160 12.31 4.92 3.00
CA ARG A 160 13.15 3.90 3.62
C ARG A 160 13.41 2.73 2.65
N LEU A 161 14.67 2.27 2.56
CA LEU A 161 15.05 1.16 1.69
C LEU A 161 14.41 -0.18 2.06
N SER A 162 14.12 -0.41 3.34
CA SER A 162 13.49 -1.64 3.84
C SER A 162 12.16 -1.34 4.50
N ILE A 163 11.13 -2.12 4.14
CA ILE A 163 9.82 -2.03 4.77
C ILE A 163 9.92 -2.41 6.25
N ALA A 164 9.48 -1.49 7.10
CA ALA A 164 9.44 -1.66 8.55
C ALA A 164 8.03 -1.45 9.13
N TRP A 165 7.00 -1.42 8.28
CA TRP A 165 5.60 -1.27 8.66
C TRP A 165 4.73 -2.35 8.02
N TYR A 166 3.55 -2.53 8.58
CA TYR A 166 2.55 -3.42 8.01
C TYR A 166 1.81 -2.77 6.84
N THR A 167 1.58 -3.57 5.82
CA THR A 167 0.67 -3.28 4.71
C THR A 167 -0.69 -3.92 4.97
N MET A 168 -1.69 -3.57 4.17
CA MET A 168 -3.01 -4.17 4.27
C MET A 168 -3.02 -5.69 3.99
N SER A 169 -2.04 -6.20 3.25
CA SER A 169 -1.93 -7.63 2.93
C SER A 169 -1.43 -8.49 4.10
N ASP A 170 -0.89 -7.88 5.16
CA ASP A 170 -0.33 -8.62 6.28
C ASP A 170 -1.39 -9.30 7.17
N GLY A 171 -2.66 -8.92 7.00
CA GLY A 171 -3.81 -9.52 7.64
C GLY A 171 -4.33 -8.76 8.88
N GLU A 172 -5.46 -9.22 9.40
CA GLU A 172 -6.12 -8.63 10.56
C GLU A 172 -5.23 -8.67 11.81
N GLY A 173 -5.30 -7.61 12.61
CA GLY A 173 -4.51 -7.48 13.84
C GLY A 173 -3.05 -7.04 13.64
N LYS A 174 -2.61 -6.86 12.38
CA LYS A 174 -1.30 -6.29 12.03
C LYS A 174 -1.43 -4.95 11.33
N TRP A 175 -2.31 -4.85 10.33
CA TRP A 175 -2.52 -3.59 9.62
C TRP A 175 -2.90 -2.47 10.61
N GLY A 176 -2.24 -1.31 10.46
CA GLY A 176 -2.41 -0.17 11.34
C GLY A 176 -1.79 -0.32 12.74
N ARG A 177 -1.04 -1.40 13.02
CA ARG A 177 -0.33 -1.60 14.30
C ARG A 177 1.13 -1.20 14.20
N CYS A 178 1.66 -0.68 15.28
CA CYS A 178 3.03 -0.22 15.41
C CYS A 178 3.54 -0.33 16.85
N GLY A 179 4.84 -0.09 17.04
CA GLY A 179 5.45 -0.04 18.35
C GLY A 179 5.47 -1.39 19.05
N ARG A 180 5.92 -1.37 20.30
CA ARG A 180 6.10 -2.59 21.12
C ARG A 180 4.82 -3.43 21.27
N PRO A 181 3.60 -2.86 21.34
CA PRO A 181 2.37 -3.65 21.42
C PRO A 181 2.00 -4.40 20.12
N ALA A 182 2.67 -4.09 18.99
CA ALA A 182 2.41 -4.75 17.72
C ALA A 182 3.19 -6.07 17.61
N PRO A 183 2.65 -7.08 16.91
CA PRO A 183 3.42 -8.27 16.57
C PRO A 183 4.73 -7.88 15.85
N PRO A 184 5.86 -8.56 16.10
CA PRO A 184 7.11 -8.26 15.40
C PRO A 184 6.99 -8.50 13.89
N LEU A 185 7.46 -7.52 13.10
CA LEU A 185 7.59 -7.64 11.65
C LEU A 185 9.04 -8.03 11.32
N ASN A 186 9.22 -9.23 10.78
CA ASN A 186 10.56 -9.78 10.47
C ASN A 186 11.54 -9.75 11.66
N GLY A 187 11.02 -10.00 12.86
CA GLY A 187 11.80 -9.96 14.11
C GLY A 187 12.07 -8.58 14.68
N ASN A 188 11.63 -7.51 14.01
CA ASN A 188 11.76 -6.13 14.47
C ASN A 188 10.42 -5.56 14.94
N ILE A 189 10.47 -4.52 15.77
CA ILE A 189 9.29 -3.77 16.18
C ILE A 189 8.85 -2.90 14.99
N PRO A 190 7.60 -3.04 14.50
CA PRO A 190 7.15 -2.30 13.34
C PRO A 190 6.93 -0.82 13.67
N ILE A 191 7.25 0.04 12.72
CA ILE A 191 6.89 1.46 12.71
C ILE A 191 5.61 1.67 11.88
N CYS A 192 5.10 2.89 11.86
CA CYS A 192 4.11 3.29 10.86
C CYS A 192 4.81 3.75 9.59
N ASN A 193 4.09 3.72 8.46
CA ASN A 193 4.66 4.13 7.18
C ASN A 193 5.01 5.64 7.22
N PRO A 194 6.30 6.02 7.16
CA PRO A 194 6.70 7.43 7.22
C PRO A 194 6.24 8.24 6.00
N ASP A 195 5.94 7.57 4.88
CA ASP A 195 5.49 8.19 3.64
C ASP A 195 3.98 8.42 3.57
N ASP A 196 3.23 7.97 4.58
CA ASP A 196 1.77 8.11 4.64
C ASP A 196 1.37 9.35 5.46
N ALA A 197 0.81 10.36 4.77
CA ALA A 197 0.33 11.58 5.40
C ALA A 197 -0.77 11.34 6.46
N ASN A 198 -1.52 10.25 6.35
CA ASN A 198 -2.66 9.95 7.23
C ASN A 198 -2.28 9.05 8.41
N THR A 199 -1.19 8.28 8.33
CA THR A 199 -0.89 7.23 9.33
C THR A 199 0.56 7.16 9.81
N HIS A 200 1.41 8.17 9.57
CA HIS A 200 2.85 8.15 9.90
C HIS A 200 3.23 8.19 11.38
N CYS A 201 2.29 8.43 12.31
CA CYS A 201 2.57 8.45 13.74
C CYS A 201 2.06 7.20 14.45
N CYS A 202 2.83 6.70 15.41
CA CYS A 202 2.45 5.61 16.29
C CYS A 202 2.00 6.12 17.65
N SER A 203 0.75 5.85 18.03
CA SER A 203 0.25 6.13 19.38
C SER A 203 0.88 5.23 20.43
N SER A 204 0.80 5.64 21.70
CA SER A 204 1.23 4.84 22.85
C SER A 204 0.50 3.49 22.96
N SER A 205 -0.70 3.37 22.39
CA SER A 205 -1.48 2.13 22.32
C SER A 205 -1.04 1.21 21.16
N GLY A 206 -0.05 1.62 20.36
CA GLY A 206 0.50 0.83 19.26
C GLY A 206 -0.41 0.82 18.02
N TYR A 207 -1.01 1.97 17.69
CA TYR A 207 -1.80 2.17 16.47
C TYR A 207 -1.24 3.31 15.63
N CYS A 208 -1.25 3.12 14.32
CA CYS A 208 -0.86 4.12 13.33
C CYS A 208 -1.98 5.11 13.05
N GLY A 209 -1.62 6.38 12.93
CA GLY A 209 -2.55 7.47 12.67
C GLY A 209 -1.84 8.81 12.56
N THR A 210 -2.61 9.89 12.72
CA THR A 210 -2.13 11.27 12.69
C THR A 210 -2.92 12.12 13.68
N GLY A 211 -2.43 13.32 13.99
CA GLY A 211 -3.05 14.24 14.94
C GLY A 211 -2.63 13.99 16.40
N GLN A 212 -3.26 14.71 17.32
CA GLN A 212 -2.79 14.87 18.69
C GLN A 212 -2.61 13.53 19.45
N GLU A 213 -3.55 12.59 19.30
CA GLU A 213 -3.50 11.29 20.01
C GLU A 213 -2.41 10.34 19.46
N PHE A 214 -1.88 10.61 18.28
CA PHE A 214 -0.90 9.77 17.60
C PHE A 214 0.48 10.40 17.53
N CYS A 215 0.57 11.73 17.34
CA CYS A 215 1.82 12.43 17.09
C CYS A 215 2.28 13.33 18.25
N GLU A 216 1.39 13.67 19.19
CA GLU A 216 1.67 14.64 20.27
C GLU A 216 1.47 14.05 21.68
N CYS A 217 1.36 12.72 21.80
CA CYS A 217 1.15 12.05 23.07
C CYS A 217 2.46 11.57 23.71
N ASP A 218 2.41 11.24 24.99
CA ASP A 218 3.56 10.68 25.69
C ASP A 218 3.89 9.28 25.15
N GLY A 219 5.14 9.08 24.74
CA GLY A 219 5.62 7.85 24.12
C GLY A 219 5.16 7.59 22.68
N CYS A 220 4.53 8.56 21.98
CA CYS A 220 4.30 8.40 20.55
C CYS A 220 5.56 8.57 19.70
N GLY A 221 5.59 7.87 18.56
CA GLY A 221 6.63 8.04 17.55
C GLY A 221 6.09 8.71 16.30
N ASN A 222 6.68 9.85 15.90
CA ASN A 222 6.45 10.46 14.59
C ASN A 222 7.54 10.00 13.60
N PHE A 223 7.19 9.15 12.64
CA PHE A 223 8.17 8.62 11.67
C PHE A 223 8.33 9.47 10.42
N LEU A 224 7.48 10.48 10.21
CA LEU A 224 7.69 11.46 9.13
C LEU A 224 8.99 12.23 9.36
N ASP A 225 9.28 12.58 10.62
CA ASP A 225 10.49 13.31 11.01
C ASP A 225 11.73 12.41 11.11
N ASN A 226 11.53 11.10 11.32
CA ASN A 226 12.61 10.11 11.43
C ASN A 226 12.24 8.76 10.77
N PRO A 227 12.27 8.67 9.43
CA PRO A 227 11.88 7.46 8.69
C PRO A 227 12.76 6.23 8.99
N ASP A 228 14.00 6.47 9.39
CA ASP A 228 14.99 5.43 9.69
C ASP A 228 14.95 4.98 11.17
N TYR A 229 13.99 5.46 11.96
CA TYR A 229 13.86 5.09 13.37
C TYR A 229 13.83 3.57 13.56
N VAL A 230 14.54 3.12 14.59
CA VAL A 230 14.55 1.73 15.04
C VAL A 230 14.35 1.75 16.54
N TYR A 231 13.31 1.04 17.01
CA TYR A 231 13.06 0.92 18.43
C TYR A 231 14.27 0.31 19.15
N PRO A 232 14.78 0.94 20.21
CA PRO A 232 15.85 0.34 20.99
C PRO A 232 15.35 -0.94 21.69
N PRO A 233 16.26 -1.84 22.09
CA PRO A 233 15.91 -2.97 22.94
C PRO A 233 15.14 -2.49 24.18
N LYS A 234 14.07 -3.21 24.56
CA LYS A 234 13.34 -2.91 25.80
C LYS A 234 14.26 -3.22 26.97
N LYS A 235 14.50 -2.22 27.82
CA LYS A 235 15.35 -2.34 29.01
C LYS A 235 14.60 -2.15 30.33
N TRP A 236 13.28 -2.11 30.31
CA TRP A 236 12.46 -1.86 31.48
C TRP A 236 11.33 -2.88 31.55
N TRP A 237 10.62 -2.91 32.69
CA TRP A 237 9.39 -3.67 32.85
C TRP A 237 8.16 -2.75 32.80
N ASP A 238 7.06 -3.27 32.28
CA ASP A 238 5.75 -2.63 32.25
C ASP A 238 4.65 -3.60 32.72
N TRP A 239 3.40 -3.16 32.61
CA TRP A 239 2.24 -3.91 33.06
C TRP A 239 2.02 -5.23 32.29
N GLU A 240 2.53 -5.34 31.07
CA GLU A 240 2.40 -6.56 30.26
C GLU A 240 3.36 -7.66 30.72
N ASP A 241 4.45 -7.31 31.41
CA ASP A 241 5.43 -8.28 31.93
C ASP A 241 4.97 -9.00 33.20
N GLY A 242 3.80 -8.61 33.74
CA GLY A 242 3.17 -9.23 34.89
C GLY A 242 3.46 -8.54 36.22
N PRO A 243 2.70 -8.89 37.27
CA PRO A 243 2.66 -8.15 38.53
C PRO A 243 3.97 -8.19 39.33
N ASP A 244 4.81 -9.21 39.12
CA ASP A 244 6.10 -9.33 39.83
C ASP A 244 7.19 -8.42 39.26
N LYS A 245 7.01 -7.97 38.01
CA LYS A 245 7.95 -7.14 37.26
C LYS A 245 7.47 -5.69 37.15
N SER A 246 6.17 -5.50 36.94
CA SER A 246 5.59 -4.17 36.79
C SER A 246 5.83 -3.28 38.01
N GLY A 247 6.09 -2.00 37.76
CA GLY A 247 6.46 -1.02 38.78
C GLY A 247 7.92 -1.09 39.22
N ARG A 248 8.70 -2.09 38.82
CA ARG A 248 10.06 -2.33 39.35
C ARG A 248 11.15 -1.89 38.40
N CYS A 249 12.21 -1.33 38.98
CA CYS A 249 13.41 -0.89 38.27
C CYS A 249 14.66 -1.08 39.15
N GLY A 250 15.83 -0.88 38.55
CA GLY A 250 17.11 -0.93 39.23
C GLY A 250 17.51 -2.35 39.68
N PRO A 251 18.59 -2.46 40.48
CA PRO A 251 19.19 -3.75 40.84
C PRO A 251 18.28 -4.69 41.65
N SER A 252 17.19 -4.17 42.21
CA SER A 252 16.23 -4.96 43.00
C SER A 252 15.04 -5.45 42.17
N ALA A 253 14.93 -5.03 40.91
CA ALA A 253 13.96 -5.59 39.96
C ALA A 253 14.43 -6.95 39.44
N PRO A 254 13.51 -7.81 38.96
CA PRO A 254 13.88 -9.00 38.19
C PRO A 254 14.82 -8.62 37.02
N LEU A 255 15.86 -9.42 36.79
CA LEU A 255 16.77 -9.21 35.67
C LEU A 255 16.03 -9.37 34.34
N LEU A 256 16.39 -8.52 33.37
CA LEU A 256 15.95 -8.63 31.98
C LEU A 256 16.37 -9.97 31.38
N ASP A 257 15.77 -10.35 30.25
CA ASP A 257 16.01 -11.64 29.60
C ASP A 257 17.48 -11.81 29.13
N ASP A 258 18.19 -10.70 28.92
CA ASP A 258 19.63 -10.66 28.60
C ASP A 258 20.55 -10.66 29.85
N GLY A 259 19.97 -10.76 31.05
CA GLY A 259 20.66 -10.67 32.34
C GLY A 259 20.94 -9.24 32.80
N GLY A 260 20.48 -8.22 32.05
CA GLY A 260 20.63 -6.81 32.39
C GLY A 260 19.77 -6.36 33.57
N ILE A 261 20.18 -5.25 34.18
CA ILE A 261 19.40 -4.59 35.23
C ILE A 261 18.28 -3.79 34.55
N ALA A 262 17.04 -3.94 35.04
CA ALA A 262 15.91 -3.19 34.51
C ALA A 262 16.09 -1.68 34.75
N GLU A 263 16.08 -0.91 33.68
CA GLU A 263 15.99 0.54 33.63
C GLU A 263 14.52 0.98 33.68
N CYS A 264 14.27 2.28 33.47
CA CYS A 264 12.94 2.86 33.33
C CYS A 264 12.65 3.24 31.87
N ASN A 265 11.38 3.36 31.51
CA ASN A 265 10.99 3.81 30.17
C ASN A 265 11.28 5.31 30.03
N ALA A 266 12.33 5.67 29.30
CA ALA A 266 12.75 7.05 29.07
C ALA A 266 11.65 7.89 28.38
N ASP A 267 10.84 7.26 27.54
CA ASP A 267 9.78 7.91 26.77
C ASP A 267 8.45 8.01 27.55
N SER A 268 8.43 7.70 28.85
CA SER A 268 7.21 7.76 29.67
C SER A 268 7.24 8.92 30.66
N ALA A 269 6.28 9.83 30.58
CA ALA A 269 6.04 10.93 31.51
C ALA A 269 5.84 10.47 32.96
N ASP A 270 5.27 9.27 33.17
CA ASP A 270 4.92 8.76 34.50
C ASP A 270 5.90 7.70 35.04
N ALA A 271 6.78 7.17 34.21
CA ALA A 271 7.61 6.00 34.55
C ALA A 271 9.08 6.12 34.12
N HIS A 272 9.61 7.34 33.94
CA HIS A 272 10.98 7.58 33.48
C HIS A 272 12.04 7.60 34.59
N CYS A 273 11.68 7.68 35.87
CA CYS A 273 12.64 7.72 36.98
C CYS A 273 12.61 6.46 37.82
N CYS A 274 13.77 6.02 38.31
CA CYS A 274 13.92 4.90 39.24
C CYS A 274 14.31 5.37 40.63
N SER A 275 13.49 5.08 41.64
CA SER A 275 13.80 5.35 43.04
C SER A 275 14.86 4.38 43.59
N PRO A 276 15.59 4.76 44.67
CA PRO A 276 16.54 3.86 45.35
C PRO A 276 15.90 2.57 45.87
N SER A 277 14.58 2.59 46.12
CA SER A 277 13.80 1.44 46.56
C SER A 277 13.47 0.46 45.41
N GLY A 278 13.85 0.79 44.18
CA GLY A 278 13.64 -0.03 42.98
C GLY A 278 12.22 0.00 42.44
N TRP A 279 11.55 1.14 42.60
CA TRP A 279 10.25 1.42 42.00
C TRP A 279 10.37 2.56 41.00
N TYR A 280 9.76 2.40 39.83
CA TYR A 280 9.70 3.48 38.84
C TYR A 280 8.55 4.43 39.11
N GLY A 281 8.70 5.67 38.66
CA GLY A 281 7.65 6.69 38.77
C GLY A 281 8.12 8.05 38.25
N THR A 282 7.40 9.08 38.66
CA THR A 282 7.68 10.50 38.36
C THR A 282 7.52 11.36 39.61
N GLY A 283 8.07 12.57 39.60
CA GLY A 283 7.99 13.54 40.71
C GLY A 283 9.04 13.34 41.81
N ALA A 284 8.89 14.07 42.92
CA ALA A 284 9.96 14.26 43.90
C ALA A 284 10.51 12.96 44.51
N ASP A 285 9.64 11.98 44.78
CA ASP A 285 10.04 10.69 45.39
C ASP A 285 10.80 9.77 44.43
N PHE A 286 10.74 10.05 43.11
CA PHE A 286 11.32 9.20 42.07
C PHE A 286 12.41 9.89 41.26
N CYS A 287 12.30 11.18 40.99
CA CYS A 287 13.20 11.94 40.11
C CYS A 287 14.08 12.95 40.86
N GLU A 288 13.69 13.40 42.06
CA GLU A 288 14.39 14.45 42.81
C GLU A 288 14.98 13.96 44.14
N CYS A 289 15.01 12.64 44.37
CA CYS A 289 15.49 12.06 45.63
C CYS A 289 16.98 11.68 45.56
N ASP A 290 17.61 11.50 46.73
CA ASP A 290 19.02 11.12 46.79
C ASP A 290 19.20 9.67 46.32
N GLY A 291 19.96 9.49 45.24
CA GLY A 291 20.23 8.19 44.63
C GLY A 291 19.18 7.69 43.64
N CYS A 292 18.16 8.48 43.26
CA CYS A 292 17.35 8.12 42.10
C CYS A 292 18.09 8.33 40.78
N THR A 293 17.60 7.66 39.74
CA THR A 293 18.10 7.81 38.37
C THR A 293 16.95 8.22 37.46
N ASP A 294 17.09 9.36 36.79
CA ASP A 294 16.19 9.81 35.73
C ASP A 294 16.70 9.29 34.38
N PHE A 295 15.84 8.57 33.65
CA PHE A 295 16.15 8.01 32.34
C PHE A 295 15.63 8.84 31.17
N SER A 296 14.82 9.88 31.40
CA SER A 296 14.31 10.76 30.33
C SER A 296 15.39 11.63 29.67
N THR A 297 16.54 11.76 30.33
CA THR A 297 17.67 12.60 29.91
C THR A 297 18.87 11.80 29.38
N LYS A 298 18.75 10.47 29.32
CA LYS A 298 19.80 9.53 28.93
C LYS A 298 19.84 9.31 27.41
#